data_AF-A0A2W2LPY0-F1
#
_entry.id   AF-A0A2W2LPY0-F1
#
_cell.length_a   1.000
_cell.length_b   1.000
_cell.length_c   1.000
_cell.angle_alpha   90.00
_cell.angle_beta   90.00
_cell.angle_gamma   90.00
#
_symmetry.space_group_name_H-M   'P 1'
#
loop_
_entity.id
_entity.type
_entity.pdbx_description
1 polymer ?
#
loop_
_entity_poly.entity_id
_entity_poly.type
_entity_poly.pdbx_seq_one_letter_code
_entity_poly.pdbx_strand_id
1 'polypeptide(L)'
;MGGSAGCVHSAGAPRAQGARRLPRRAVGTIPAGAGVHRQSQFETDADEDRGPGAQDPWAEGLADDAPTRVLRQTCIDVLCAYLRLPCTAEADLPAGGTEARHAYLALREVRHTVVRLIRDHLRLPSEHPHSWQGHDFYFTGATFDGGVFSGAVFSGGSVSFASARFSGRVPFNSARFSGSYVDFSSALIDGTVSFDHAEFSGSTVSFDRTKFSGDAVSFGGAEFGGGTVDLRRASGVAPSGLVPLSGPPLPTGLLLPPEWHPTAS
;
A
#
# COMPACT_ATOMS: atom_id res chain seq x y z
N MET A 1 -42.50 -46.39 14.49
CA MET A 1 -41.96 -47.77 14.50
C MET A 1 -40.79 -47.79 13.52
N GLY A 2 -39.55 -47.76 14.02
CA GLY A 2 -38.52 -48.80 13.78
C GLY A 2 -37.96 -48.74 12.34
N GLY A 3 -36.70 -48.45 12.03
CA GLY A 3 -35.45 -48.83 12.68
C GLY A 3 -34.67 -49.79 11.75
N SER A 4 -33.37 -49.52 11.53
CA SER A 4 -32.31 -50.35 10.90
C SER A 4 -32.10 -50.17 9.38
N ALA A 5 -31.00 -49.52 8.96
CA ALA A 5 -29.67 -50.05 8.60
C ALA A 5 -29.62 -50.53 7.13
N GLY A 6 -28.62 -50.28 6.28
CA GLY A 6 -27.31 -49.64 6.36
C GLY A 6 -26.65 -49.88 4.98
N CYS A 7 -25.68 -49.07 4.57
CA CYS A 7 -24.58 -49.49 3.71
C CYS A 7 -23.53 -48.38 3.60
N VAL A 8 -22.38 -48.68 4.15
CA VAL A 8 -21.12 -47.94 4.11
C VAL A 8 -20.44 -48.13 2.76
N HIS A 9 -19.83 -47.08 2.19
CA HIS A 9 -18.69 -47.22 1.29
C HIS A 9 -17.68 -46.10 1.58
N SER A 10 -16.56 -46.53 2.16
CA SER A 10 -15.33 -45.76 2.34
C SER A 10 -14.46 -45.86 1.09
N ALA A 11 -13.94 -44.73 0.61
CA ALA A 11 -12.70 -44.61 -0.18
C ALA A 11 -12.41 -43.10 -0.28
N GLY A 12 -11.24 -42.54 -0.04
CA GLY A 12 -9.90 -43.03 0.24
C GLY A 12 -9.00 -41.80 0.00
N ALA A 13 -8.32 -41.30 1.03
CA ALA A 13 -7.44 -40.14 0.90
C ALA A 13 -6.14 -40.52 0.16
N PRO A 14 -5.67 -39.73 -0.82
CA PRO A 14 -4.38 -40.00 -1.44
C PRO A 14 -3.22 -39.54 -0.54
N ARG A 15 -2.32 -40.50 -0.30
CA ARG A 15 -1.05 -40.37 0.44
C ARG A 15 -0.08 -39.38 -0.22
N ALA A 16 0.52 -38.53 0.61
CA ALA A 16 1.69 -37.73 0.28
C ALA A 16 2.90 -38.62 -0.07
N GLN A 17 3.52 -38.35 -1.22
CA GLN A 17 4.76 -39.01 -1.67
C GLN A 17 5.93 -38.03 -1.61
N GLY A 18 6.98 -38.44 -0.90
CA GLY A 18 8.37 -38.31 -1.36
C GLY A 18 9.07 -36.96 -1.19
N ALA A 19 9.49 -36.63 0.05
CA ALA A 19 10.57 -35.66 0.26
C ALA A 19 11.90 -36.24 -0.28
N ARG A 20 12.35 -35.75 -1.44
CA ARG A 20 13.69 -36.02 -1.97
C ARG A 20 14.72 -35.16 -1.25
N ARG A 21 15.62 -35.82 -0.51
CA ARG A 21 16.82 -35.22 0.12
C ARG A 21 17.77 -34.73 -0.98
N LEU A 22 18.19 -33.46 -0.89
CA LEU A 22 19.27 -32.89 -1.71
C LEU A 22 20.64 -33.33 -1.13
N PRO A 23 21.63 -33.69 -1.97
CA PRO A 23 22.98 -33.98 -1.51
C PRO A 23 23.74 -32.69 -1.17
N ARG A 24 24.34 -32.66 0.03
CA ARG A 24 25.31 -31.64 0.47
C ARG A 24 26.56 -31.71 -0.44
N ARG A 25 26.89 -30.61 -1.11
CA ARG A 25 28.18 -30.44 -1.79
C ARG A 25 29.13 -29.60 -0.93
N ALA A 26 30.39 -30.02 -0.97
CA ALA A 26 31.48 -29.68 -0.08
C ALA A 26 31.89 -28.20 -0.09
N VAL A 27 32.29 -27.73 1.10
CA VAL A 27 33.01 -26.47 1.32
C VAL A 27 34.41 -26.60 0.71
N GLY A 28 34.71 -25.78 -0.30
CA GLY A 28 36.04 -25.66 -0.87
C GLY A 28 36.90 -24.71 -0.06
N THR A 29 38.03 -25.20 0.45
CA THR A 29 39.07 -24.45 1.15
C THR A 29 39.82 -23.55 0.16
N ILE A 30 39.90 -22.24 0.45
CA ILE A 30 40.75 -21.28 -0.29
C ILE A 30 42.13 -21.25 0.38
N PRO A 31 43.25 -21.43 -0.34
CA PRO A 31 44.58 -21.25 0.23
C PRO A 31 44.95 -19.77 0.29
N ALA A 32 45.46 -19.35 1.45
CA ALA A 32 46.09 -18.06 1.69
C ALA A 32 47.56 -18.09 1.23
N GLY A 33 48.03 -17.01 0.60
CA GLY A 33 49.44 -16.83 0.27
C GLY A 33 49.81 -15.39 -0.07
N ALA A 34 50.64 -14.79 0.80
CA ALA A 34 51.64 -13.73 0.61
C ALA A 34 51.24 -12.48 -0.21
N GLY A 35 51.27 -11.24 0.29
CA GLY A 35 52.28 -10.61 1.16
C GLY A 35 53.41 -10.02 0.29
N VAL A 36 53.53 -8.68 0.24
CA VAL A 36 54.78 -7.87 0.28
C VAL A 36 54.60 -6.46 -0.32
N HIS A 37 54.90 -5.46 0.52
CA HIS A 37 55.49 -4.11 0.31
C HIS A 37 55.10 -3.27 -0.92
N ARG A 38 54.42 -2.12 -0.73
CA ARG A 38 54.99 -0.78 -0.42
C ARG A 38 56.04 -0.32 -1.45
N GLN A 39 55.66 0.61 -2.32
CA GLN A 39 56.42 1.85 -2.51
C GLN A 39 55.53 2.96 -3.06
N SER A 40 55.57 4.06 -2.33
CA SER A 40 55.06 5.39 -2.66
C SER A 40 55.89 6.00 -3.78
N GLN A 41 55.24 6.48 -4.84
CA GLN A 41 55.78 7.54 -5.67
C GLN A 41 54.76 8.67 -5.70
N PHE A 42 55.14 9.76 -5.03
CA PHE A 42 54.63 11.10 -5.24
C PHE A 42 55.14 11.56 -6.61
N GLU A 43 54.23 11.80 -7.54
CA GLU A 43 54.45 12.73 -8.64
C GLU A 43 53.27 13.70 -8.65
N THR A 44 53.58 14.91 -8.19
CA THR A 44 52.77 16.11 -8.31
C THR A 44 52.94 16.64 -9.72
N ASP A 45 51.92 16.49 -10.56
CA ASP A 45 51.73 17.37 -11.70
C ASP A 45 50.45 18.18 -11.46
N ALA A 46 50.70 19.46 -11.21
CA ALA A 46 49.71 20.51 -11.30
C ALA A 46 49.48 20.79 -12.79
N ASP A 47 48.25 20.67 -13.27
CA ASP A 47 47.73 21.71 -14.14
C ASP A 47 46.20 21.76 -14.19
N GLU A 48 45.75 23.01 -14.31
CA GLU A 48 44.52 23.49 -14.93
C GLU A 48 43.15 23.35 -14.23
N ASP A 49 42.70 24.55 -13.81
CA ASP A 49 41.39 25.11 -14.06
C ASP A 49 40.27 24.80 -13.05
N ARG A 50 40.25 25.59 -11.97
CA ARG A 50 39.17 25.61 -10.98
C ARG A 50 38.32 26.87 -11.15
N GLY A 51 37.36 26.80 -12.07
CA GLY A 51 36.21 27.70 -12.10
C GLY A 51 35.35 27.56 -10.82
N PRO A 52 34.59 28.60 -10.41
CA PRO A 52 33.87 28.56 -9.15
C PRO A 52 32.54 27.81 -9.28
N GLY A 53 32.31 26.84 -8.40
CA GLY A 53 30.96 26.42 -7.99
C GLY A 53 30.20 25.52 -8.95
N ALA A 54 30.69 24.29 -9.18
CA ALA A 54 29.80 23.18 -9.47
C ALA A 54 29.53 22.45 -8.15
N GLN A 55 28.33 22.63 -7.61
CA GLN A 55 27.82 21.75 -6.55
C GLN A 55 27.81 20.33 -7.10
N ASP A 56 28.57 19.44 -6.47
CA ASP A 56 28.58 18.00 -6.77
C ASP A 56 27.15 17.42 -6.65
N PRO A 57 26.48 17.05 -7.76
CA PRO A 57 25.06 16.68 -7.74
C PRO A 57 24.79 15.25 -7.24
N TRP A 58 25.83 14.49 -6.89
CA TRP A 58 25.74 13.05 -6.64
C TRP A 58 25.52 12.69 -5.16
N ALA A 59 25.23 13.67 -4.31
CA ALA A 59 25.15 13.51 -2.85
C ALA A 59 23.71 13.50 -2.27
N GLU A 60 22.66 13.38 -3.08
CA GLU A 60 21.27 13.34 -2.58
C GLU A 60 20.55 12.02 -2.92
N GLY A 61 20.63 11.08 -1.97
CA GLY A 61 19.52 10.18 -1.67
C GLY A 61 19.18 9.09 -2.72
N LEU A 62 19.58 7.85 -2.42
CA LEU A 62 19.25 6.62 -3.16
C LEU A 62 17.74 6.23 -3.25
N ALA A 63 16.83 7.16 -2.95
CA ALA A 63 15.40 7.07 -3.28
C ALA A 63 14.91 8.26 -4.14
N ASP A 64 15.62 9.38 -4.13
CA ASP A 64 15.31 10.59 -4.91
C ASP A 64 15.93 10.54 -6.32
N ASP A 65 17.00 9.77 -6.51
CA ASP A 65 17.74 9.57 -7.77
C ASP A 65 17.03 8.67 -8.80
N ALA A 66 15.71 8.75 -8.93
CA ALA A 66 14.98 8.15 -10.03
C ALA A 66 14.76 9.18 -11.16
N PRO A 67 15.73 9.40 -12.07
CA PRO A 67 15.70 10.51 -13.02
C PRO A 67 14.63 10.34 -14.11
N THR A 68 14.14 9.12 -14.33
CA THR A 68 13.18 8.81 -15.38
C THR A 68 11.86 8.33 -14.81
N ARG A 69 10.77 8.56 -15.55
CA ARG A 69 9.45 8.03 -15.23
C ARG A 69 9.47 6.50 -15.07
N VAL A 70 10.23 5.78 -15.91
CA VAL A 70 10.33 4.31 -15.82
C VAL A 70 11.01 3.89 -14.52
N LEU A 71 12.10 4.53 -14.13
CA LEU A 71 12.79 4.22 -12.87
C LEU A 71 11.92 4.52 -11.65
N ARG A 72 11.17 5.64 -11.66
CA ARG A 72 10.21 5.95 -10.59
C ARG A 72 9.15 4.88 -10.45
N GLN A 73 8.57 4.43 -11.57
CA GLN A 73 7.59 3.34 -11.53
C GLN A 73 8.21 2.07 -10.94
N THR A 74 9.44 1.71 -11.32
CA THR A 74 10.15 0.56 -10.74
C THR A 74 10.33 0.70 -9.22
N CYS A 75 10.74 1.87 -8.73
CA CYS A 75 10.85 2.12 -7.29
C CYS A 75 9.49 1.97 -6.59
N ILE A 76 8.44 2.55 -7.17
CA ILE A 76 7.07 2.43 -6.65
C ILE A 76 6.63 0.96 -6.61
N ASP A 77 6.89 0.19 -7.66
CA ASP A 77 6.51 -1.21 -7.77
C ASP A 77 7.19 -2.06 -6.69
N VAL A 78 8.48 -1.82 -6.41
CA VAL A 78 9.24 -2.50 -5.34
C VAL A 78 8.66 -2.16 -3.97
N LEU A 79 8.37 -0.89 -3.70
CA LEU A 79 7.79 -0.47 -2.42
C LEU A 79 6.37 -1.02 -2.23
N CYS A 80 5.56 -1.02 -3.28
CA CYS A 80 4.23 -1.63 -3.28
C CYS A 80 4.33 -3.15 -3.07
N ALA A 81 5.27 -3.83 -3.73
CA ALA A 81 5.51 -5.26 -3.52
C ALA A 81 5.92 -5.57 -2.07
N TYR A 82 6.78 -4.75 -1.47
CA TYR A 82 7.13 -4.87 -0.06
C TYR A 82 5.89 -4.74 0.86
N LEU A 83 5.02 -3.76 0.60
CA LEU A 83 3.77 -3.58 1.37
C LEU A 83 2.78 -4.75 1.20
N ARG A 84 2.85 -5.49 0.10
CA ARG A 84 2.03 -6.69 -0.15
C ARG A 84 2.56 -7.96 0.53
N LEU A 85 3.77 -7.95 1.11
CA LEU A 85 4.26 -9.10 1.86
C LEU A 85 3.33 -9.43 3.05
N PRO A 86 3.15 -10.73 3.38
CA PRO A 86 2.31 -11.14 4.50
C PRO A 86 2.71 -10.44 5.79
N CYS A 87 1.71 -9.92 6.51
CA CYS A 87 1.88 -9.27 7.79
C CYS A 87 1.07 -10.04 8.82
N THR A 88 1.73 -10.61 9.83
CA THR A 88 1.05 -11.17 11.00
C THR A 88 0.42 -10.04 11.80
N ALA A 89 -0.89 -10.11 12.04
CA ALA A 89 -1.54 -9.13 12.90
C ALA A 89 -1.02 -9.26 14.33
N GLU A 90 -1.03 -8.15 15.08
CA GLU A 90 -0.65 -8.16 16.49
C GLU A 90 -1.43 -9.21 17.30
N ALA A 91 -2.72 -9.36 17.00
CA ALA A 91 -3.61 -10.32 17.67
C ALA A 91 -3.21 -11.79 17.44
N ASP A 92 -2.44 -12.07 16.38
CA ASP A 92 -1.99 -13.43 16.01
C ASP A 92 -0.60 -13.75 16.56
N LEU A 93 0.03 -12.83 17.30
CA LEU A 93 1.35 -13.06 17.89
C LEU A 93 1.29 -14.06 19.04
N PRO A 94 2.31 -14.93 19.21
CA PRO A 94 2.36 -15.87 20.32
C PRO A 94 2.43 -15.13 21.66
N ALA A 95 1.61 -15.57 22.62
CA ALA A 95 1.55 -14.97 23.95
C ALA A 95 2.92 -15.04 24.66
N GLY A 96 3.35 -13.92 25.24
CA GLY A 96 4.59 -13.83 26.05
C GLY A 96 5.89 -13.72 25.25
N GLY A 97 5.86 -13.67 23.91
CA GLY A 97 7.05 -13.54 23.08
C GLY A 97 7.51 -12.09 22.87
N THR A 98 8.34 -11.54 23.78
CA THR A 98 8.93 -10.20 23.63
C THR A 98 9.67 -10.05 22.29
N GLU A 99 10.39 -11.08 21.84
CA GLU A 99 11.11 -11.07 20.56
C GLU A 99 10.17 -10.99 19.35
N ALA A 100 9.10 -11.80 19.32
CA ALA A 100 8.11 -11.77 18.26
C ALA A 100 7.39 -10.40 18.20
N ARG A 101 7.09 -9.83 19.37
CA ARG A 101 6.51 -8.49 19.49
C ARG A 101 7.47 -7.41 18.97
N HIS A 102 8.76 -7.48 19.33
CA HIS A 102 9.77 -6.54 18.82
C HIS A 102 9.94 -6.63 17.31
N ALA A 103 10.00 -7.86 16.76
CA ALA A 103 10.09 -8.07 15.31
C ALA A 103 8.87 -7.51 14.57
N TYR A 104 7.66 -7.73 15.11
CA TYR A 104 6.43 -7.13 14.60
C TYR A 104 6.50 -5.60 14.58
N LEU A 105 6.89 -4.98 15.70
CA LEU A 105 6.97 -3.52 15.82
C LEU A 105 8.00 -2.93 14.85
N ALA A 106 9.19 -3.54 14.74
CA ALA A 106 10.23 -3.10 13.82
C ALA A 106 9.77 -3.19 12.36
N LEU A 107 9.14 -4.31 11.96
CA LEU A 107 8.61 -4.47 10.60
C LEU A 107 7.49 -3.46 10.32
N ARG A 108 6.61 -3.24 11.30
CA ARG A 108 5.52 -2.26 11.22
C ARG A 108 6.05 -0.85 11.01
N GLU A 109 7.11 -0.45 11.72
CA GLU A 109 7.76 0.86 11.52
C GLU A 109 8.32 1.03 10.12
N VAL A 110 8.96 -0.01 9.55
CA VAL A 110 9.46 0.03 8.17
C VAL A 110 8.31 0.18 7.19
N ARG A 111 7.23 -0.61 7.34
CA ARG A 111 6.03 -0.52 6.48
C ARG A 111 5.40 0.87 6.53
N HIS A 112 5.29 1.45 7.73
CA HIS A 112 4.74 2.81 7.90
C HIS A 112 5.66 3.87 7.30
N THR A 113 6.98 3.64 7.33
CA THR A 113 7.95 4.50 6.65
C THR A 113 7.77 4.47 5.13
N VAL A 114 7.57 3.29 4.54
CA VAL A 114 7.28 3.16 3.11
C VAL A 114 6.00 3.90 2.73
N VAL A 115 4.92 3.77 3.52
CA VAL A 115 3.66 4.51 3.28
C VAL A 115 3.88 6.03 3.38
N ARG A 116 4.65 6.49 4.37
CA ARG A 116 4.98 7.92 4.51
C ARG A 116 5.78 8.45 3.32
N LEU A 117 6.77 7.69 2.84
CA LEU A 117 7.57 8.07 1.68
C LEU A 117 6.69 8.20 0.43
N ILE A 118 5.83 7.21 0.15
CA ILE A 118 4.86 7.28 -0.95
C ILE A 118 3.99 8.53 -0.82
N ARG A 119 3.42 8.79 0.37
CA ARG A 119 2.62 10.00 0.63
C ARG A 119 3.40 11.27 0.33
N ASP A 120 4.64 11.37 0.80
CA ASP A 120 5.43 12.60 0.66
C ASP A 120 5.72 12.90 -0.81
N HIS A 121 6.04 11.90 -1.63
CA HIS A 121 6.17 12.09 -3.08
C HIS A 121 4.85 12.44 -3.78
N LEU A 122 3.71 11.93 -3.30
CA LEU A 122 2.38 12.27 -3.81
C LEU A 122 1.90 13.67 -3.39
N ARG A 123 2.56 14.30 -2.41
CA ARG A 123 2.25 15.68 -1.97
C ARG A 123 3.05 16.73 -2.74
N LEU A 124 4.09 16.32 -3.46
CA LEU A 124 4.86 17.22 -4.31
C LEU A 124 4.01 17.67 -5.51
N PRO A 125 4.13 18.93 -5.97
CA PRO A 125 3.48 19.40 -7.19
C PRO A 125 3.77 18.50 -8.39
N SER A 126 2.85 18.41 -9.36
CA SER A 126 2.96 17.50 -10.51
C SER A 126 4.22 17.72 -11.37
N GLU A 127 4.70 18.96 -11.42
CA GLU A 127 5.88 19.41 -12.15
C GLU A 127 7.19 19.20 -11.39
N HIS A 128 7.11 18.84 -10.10
CA HIS A 128 8.29 18.62 -9.28
C HIS A 128 9.05 17.37 -9.76
N PRO A 129 10.39 17.42 -9.90
CA PRO A 129 11.16 16.31 -10.45
C PRO A 129 11.00 15.01 -9.67
N HIS A 130 10.76 15.07 -8.36
CA HIS A 130 10.54 13.89 -7.52
C HIS A 130 9.06 13.56 -7.27
N SER A 131 8.12 14.19 -7.98
CA SER A 131 6.70 13.89 -7.83
C SER A 131 6.36 12.49 -8.33
N TRP A 132 5.51 11.78 -7.58
CA TRP A 132 4.97 10.48 -7.99
C TRP A 132 3.52 10.56 -8.45
N GLN A 133 3.00 11.77 -8.65
CA GLN A 133 1.75 11.98 -9.37
C GLN A 133 1.82 11.38 -10.78
N GLY A 134 0.73 10.79 -11.28
CA GLY A 134 0.66 10.17 -12.60
C GLY A 134 1.21 8.75 -12.71
N HIS A 135 1.61 8.14 -11.60
CA HIS A 135 2.15 6.78 -11.53
C HIS A 135 1.11 5.75 -11.04
N ASP A 136 1.40 4.48 -11.30
CA ASP A 136 0.55 3.37 -10.86
C ASP A 136 0.97 2.88 -9.47
N PHE A 137 0.00 2.55 -8.62
CA PHE A 137 0.22 2.06 -7.26
C PHE A 137 -0.59 0.80 -6.99
N TYR A 138 0.08 -0.34 -6.84
CA TYR A 138 -0.57 -1.64 -6.66
C TYR A 138 -0.39 -2.20 -5.24
N PHE A 139 -1.33 -1.86 -4.37
CA PHE A 139 -1.43 -2.33 -2.97
C PHE A 139 -2.36 -3.54 -2.81
N THR A 140 -2.61 -4.30 -3.89
CA THR A 140 -3.55 -5.43 -3.87
C THR A 140 -3.20 -6.43 -2.77
N GLY A 141 -4.15 -6.70 -1.88
CA GLY A 141 -3.98 -7.60 -0.73
C GLY A 141 -3.12 -7.07 0.41
N ALA A 142 -2.65 -5.82 0.35
CA ALA A 142 -1.81 -5.24 1.41
C ALA A 142 -2.61 -5.01 2.69
N THR A 143 -1.94 -5.11 3.84
CA THR A 143 -2.51 -4.73 5.14
C THR A 143 -1.97 -3.38 5.59
N PHE A 144 -2.88 -2.45 5.87
CA PHE A 144 -2.64 -1.15 6.45
C PHE A 144 -3.17 -1.11 7.89
N ASP A 145 -2.27 -1.35 8.84
CA ASP A 145 -2.52 -1.27 10.29
C ASP A 145 -2.15 0.11 10.88
N GLY A 146 -2.01 1.09 9.99
CA GLY A 146 -1.60 2.46 10.24
C GLY A 146 -1.02 3.07 8.96
N GLY A 147 -0.45 4.27 9.07
CA GLY A 147 0.03 5.05 7.92
C GLY A 147 -0.87 6.25 7.64
N VAL A 148 -0.41 7.16 6.78
CA VAL A 148 -1.07 8.44 6.51
C VAL A 148 -0.98 8.71 5.02
N PHE A 149 -2.12 8.95 4.37
CA PHE A 149 -2.23 9.44 2.98
C PHE A 149 -2.85 10.85 2.93
N SER A 150 -2.96 11.54 4.07
CA SER A 150 -3.51 12.89 4.12
C SER A 150 -2.76 13.85 3.21
N GLY A 151 -3.52 14.59 2.40
CA GLY A 151 -3.00 15.53 1.40
C GLY A 151 -2.34 14.88 0.17
N ALA A 152 -2.30 13.56 0.05
CA ALA A 152 -1.74 12.88 -1.11
C ALA A 152 -2.59 13.16 -2.37
N VAL A 153 -1.94 13.36 -3.51
CA VAL A 153 -2.60 13.58 -4.80
C VAL A 153 -2.40 12.37 -5.70
N PHE A 154 -3.43 11.55 -5.83
CA PHE A 154 -3.51 10.44 -6.77
C PHE A 154 -4.11 10.94 -8.08
N SER A 155 -3.29 11.60 -8.89
CA SER A 155 -3.68 12.15 -10.18
C SER A 155 -3.18 11.27 -11.32
N GLY A 156 -4.05 10.90 -12.26
CA GLY A 156 -3.70 9.95 -13.32
C GLY A 156 -3.26 8.57 -12.79
N GLY A 157 -2.82 7.70 -13.69
CA GLY A 157 -2.42 6.32 -13.33
C GLY A 157 -3.56 5.49 -12.72
N SER A 158 -3.21 4.27 -12.30
CA SER A 158 -4.12 3.34 -11.63
C SER A 158 -3.67 3.07 -10.20
N VAL A 159 -4.60 3.14 -9.25
CA VAL A 159 -4.36 2.88 -7.83
C VAL A 159 -5.23 1.70 -7.40
N SER A 160 -4.64 0.60 -6.98
CA SER A 160 -5.36 -0.58 -6.52
C SER A 160 -5.11 -0.86 -5.05
N PHE A 161 -6.16 -0.76 -4.25
CA PHE A 161 -6.31 -1.31 -2.90
C PHE A 161 -7.19 -2.56 -2.91
N ALA A 162 -7.32 -3.25 -4.05
CA ALA A 162 -8.19 -4.41 -4.17
C ALA A 162 -7.78 -5.49 -3.16
N SER A 163 -8.76 -6.06 -2.45
CA SER A 163 -8.55 -7.03 -1.36
C SER A 163 -7.62 -6.56 -0.23
N ALA A 164 -7.31 -5.27 -0.13
CA ALA A 164 -6.52 -4.73 0.98
C ALA A 164 -7.32 -4.77 2.29
N ARG A 165 -6.60 -4.82 3.41
CA ARG A 165 -7.20 -4.72 4.75
C ARG A 165 -6.74 -3.43 5.43
N PHE A 166 -7.69 -2.63 5.89
CA PHE A 166 -7.45 -1.41 6.66
C PHE A 166 -7.89 -1.63 8.10
N SER A 167 -6.95 -2.09 8.94
CA SER A 167 -7.22 -2.49 10.33
C SER A 167 -6.71 -1.51 11.39
N GLY A 168 -6.01 -0.46 10.97
CA GLY A 168 -5.54 0.62 11.85
C GLY A 168 -6.16 1.97 11.49
N ARG A 169 -5.52 3.05 11.96
CA ARG A 169 -5.90 4.42 11.60
C ARG A 169 -5.20 4.83 10.31
N VAL A 170 -5.95 5.01 9.22
CA VAL A 170 -5.42 5.32 7.88
C VAL A 170 -6.19 6.52 7.29
N PRO A 171 -5.79 7.76 7.62
CA PRO A 171 -6.46 8.95 7.08
C PRO A 171 -6.00 9.26 5.65
N PHE A 172 -7.00 9.54 4.81
CA PHE A 172 -6.94 10.16 3.49
C PHE A 172 -7.47 11.60 3.52
N ASN A 173 -7.44 12.25 4.69
CA ASN A 173 -7.98 13.60 4.83
C ASN A 173 -7.34 14.56 3.82
N SER A 174 -8.16 15.34 3.11
CA SER A 174 -7.72 16.25 2.04
C SER A 174 -6.91 15.59 0.93
N ALA A 175 -6.97 14.26 0.78
CA ALA A 175 -6.40 13.58 -0.38
C ALA A 175 -7.22 13.91 -1.63
N ARG A 176 -6.56 13.96 -2.77
CA ARG A 176 -7.19 14.23 -4.06
C ARG A 176 -7.04 13.00 -4.96
N PHE A 177 -8.14 12.54 -5.51
CA PHE A 177 -8.19 11.48 -6.50
C PHE A 177 -8.70 12.09 -7.80
N SER A 178 -7.80 12.38 -8.74
CA SER A 178 -8.14 13.09 -9.97
C SER A 178 -7.75 12.38 -11.27
N GLY A 179 -8.70 12.16 -12.16
CA GLY A 179 -8.45 11.49 -13.45
C GLY A 179 -7.81 10.10 -13.32
N SER A 180 -7.98 9.42 -12.17
CA SER A 180 -7.39 8.13 -11.86
C SER A 180 -8.46 7.04 -11.77
N TYR A 181 -8.05 5.79 -11.99
CA TYR A 181 -8.86 4.63 -11.63
C TYR A 181 -8.41 4.13 -10.26
N VAL A 182 -9.32 4.18 -9.27
CA VAL A 182 -9.03 3.81 -7.88
C VAL A 182 -9.90 2.64 -7.47
N ASP A 183 -9.28 1.53 -7.12
CA ASP A 183 -9.98 0.27 -6.87
C ASP A 183 -9.83 -0.19 -5.41
N PHE A 184 -10.90 -0.12 -4.64
CA PHE A 184 -11.03 -0.69 -3.29
C PHE A 184 -11.80 -2.01 -3.27
N SER A 185 -11.98 -2.66 -4.43
CA SER A 185 -12.85 -3.83 -4.54
C SER A 185 -12.43 -4.95 -3.58
N SER A 186 -13.41 -5.55 -2.91
CA SER A 186 -13.22 -6.60 -1.89
C SER A 186 -12.31 -6.22 -0.72
N ALA A 187 -12.02 -4.93 -0.53
CA ALA A 187 -11.26 -4.48 0.65
C ALA A 187 -12.06 -4.70 1.94
N LEU A 188 -11.34 -4.96 3.04
CA LEU A 188 -11.90 -5.05 4.38
C LEU A 188 -11.47 -3.82 5.18
N ILE A 189 -12.44 -3.02 5.61
CA ILE A 189 -12.20 -1.84 6.45
C ILE A 189 -12.76 -2.13 7.84
N ASP A 190 -11.89 -2.56 8.75
CA ASP A 190 -12.20 -2.89 10.14
C ASP A 190 -11.49 -1.96 11.16
N GLY A 191 -10.67 -1.03 10.67
CA GLY A 191 -10.08 0.08 11.43
C GLY A 191 -10.78 1.43 11.20
N THR A 192 -10.06 2.52 11.47
CA THR A 192 -10.53 3.90 11.29
C THR A 192 -9.97 4.48 10.00
N VAL A 193 -10.83 4.74 9.02
CA VAL A 193 -10.45 5.31 7.73
C VAL A 193 -11.23 6.61 7.51
N SER A 194 -10.53 7.69 7.24
CA SER A 194 -11.17 8.99 7.06
C SER A 194 -10.82 9.57 5.70
N PHE A 195 -11.84 9.93 4.93
CA PHE A 195 -11.78 10.66 3.67
C PHE A 195 -12.30 12.09 3.85
N ASP A 196 -12.25 12.62 5.08
CA ASP A 196 -12.73 13.97 5.36
C ASP A 196 -12.03 15.00 4.47
N HIS A 197 -12.81 15.87 3.84
CA HIS A 197 -12.34 16.86 2.86
C HIS A 197 -11.58 16.28 1.66
N ALA A 198 -11.69 14.97 1.38
CA ALA A 198 -11.11 14.38 0.18
C ALA A 198 -11.87 14.82 -1.06
N GLU A 199 -11.16 14.97 -2.17
CA GLU A 199 -11.72 15.35 -3.46
C GLU A 199 -11.68 14.16 -4.42
N PHE A 200 -12.83 13.79 -4.98
CA PHE A 200 -12.96 12.78 -6.02
C PHE A 200 -13.41 13.47 -7.31
N SER A 201 -12.44 13.87 -8.16
CA SER A 201 -12.70 14.67 -9.35
C SER A 201 -12.30 13.97 -10.66
N GLY A 202 -13.23 13.69 -11.57
CA GLY A 202 -12.88 13.05 -12.85
C GLY A 202 -12.38 11.60 -12.73
N SER A 203 -12.45 11.00 -11.54
CA SER A 203 -11.94 9.66 -11.24
C SER A 203 -13.05 8.62 -11.25
N THR A 204 -12.68 7.38 -11.50
CA THR A 204 -13.56 6.23 -11.25
C THR A 204 -13.06 5.52 -10.00
N VAL A 205 -13.81 5.62 -8.91
CA VAL A 205 -13.50 4.98 -7.64
C VAL A 205 -14.51 3.86 -7.37
N SER A 206 -14.01 2.63 -7.24
CA SER A 206 -14.84 1.45 -7.00
C SER A 206 -14.66 0.94 -5.58
N PHE A 207 -15.77 0.78 -4.85
CA PHE A 207 -15.86 0.06 -3.57
C PHE A 207 -16.67 -1.24 -3.73
N ASP A 208 -16.59 -1.88 -4.91
CA ASP A 208 -17.32 -3.12 -5.17
C ASP A 208 -16.98 -4.20 -4.14
N ARG A 209 -18.00 -4.71 -3.43
CA ARG A 209 -17.85 -5.73 -2.38
C ARG A 209 -16.93 -5.34 -1.23
N THR A 210 -16.63 -4.05 -1.04
CA THR A 210 -15.92 -3.57 0.14
C THR A 210 -16.79 -3.77 1.38
N LYS A 211 -16.19 -4.24 2.47
CA LYS A 211 -16.87 -4.41 3.75
C LYS A 211 -16.42 -3.33 4.74
N PHE A 212 -17.37 -2.52 5.18
CA PHE A 212 -17.19 -1.47 6.19
C PHE A 212 -17.65 -2.01 7.54
N SER A 213 -16.72 -2.51 8.35
CA SER A 213 -16.99 -3.14 9.65
C SER A 213 -16.46 -2.36 10.85
N GLY A 214 -15.69 -1.29 10.64
CA GLY A 214 -15.15 -0.43 11.71
C GLY A 214 -16.09 0.71 12.08
N ASP A 215 -15.98 1.20 13.31
CA ASP A 215 -16.87 2.21 13.92
C ASP A 215 -16.67 3.65 13.39
N ALA A 216 -15.71 3.89 12.49
CA ALA A 216 -15.37 5.24 12.04
C ALA A 216 -14.81 5.26 10.62
N VAL A 217 -15.68 5.05 9.63
CA VAL A 217 -15.40 5.46 8.25
C VAL A 217 -16.15 6.76 7.97
N SER A 218 -15.41 7.82 7.64
CA SER A 218 -15.96 9.16 7.47
C SER A 218 -15.59 9.74 6.10
N PHE A 219 -16.54 10.45 5.51
CA PHE A 219 -16.43 11.24 4.27
C PHE A 219 -16.87 12.69 4.53
N GLY A 220 -16.67 13.19 5.76
CA GLY A 220 -17.13 14.50 6.18
C GLY A 220 -16.57 15.61 5.30
N GLY A 221 -17.46 16.30 4.58
CA GLY A 221 -17.06 17.37 3.66
C GLY A 221 -16.26 16.88 2.44
N ALA A 222 -16.32 15.58 2.11
CA ALA A 222 -15.75 15.06 0.87
C ALA A 222 -16.53 15.59 -0.34
N GLU A 223 -15.81 15.85 -1.43
CA GLU A 223 -16.38 16.37 -2.67
C GLU A 223 -16.38 15.30 -3.76
N PHE A 224 -17.52 15.15 -4.44
CA PHE A 224 -17.71 14.18 -5.53
C PHE A 224 -18.08 14.95 -6.80
N GLY A 225 -17.22 14.91 -7.83
CA GLY A 225 -17.46 15.68 -9.06
C GLY A 225 -16.81 15.08 -10.29
N GLY A 226 -17.43 15.25 -11.46
CA GLY A 226 -16.84 14.91 -12.77
C GLY A 226 -16.48 13.44 -13.00
N GLY A 227 -16.77 12.54 -12.05
CA GLY A 227 -16.39 11.12 -12.06
C GLY A 227 -17.46 10.24 -11.41
N THR A 228 -17.09 9.02 -11.03
CA THR A 228 -17.98 8.07 -10.35
C THR A 228 -17.31 7.52 -9.10
N VAL A 229 -18.04 7.54 -7.98
CA VAL A 229 -17.69 6.81 -6.77
C VAL A 229 -18.78 5.77 -6.53
N ASP A 230 -18.47 4.51 -6.80
CA ASP A 230 -19.41 3.40 -6.79
C ASP A 230 -19.28 2.57 -5.51
N LEU A 231 -20.26 2.72 -4.61
CA LEU A 231 -20.42 1.92 -3.40
C LEU A 231 -21.62 0.97 -3.49
N ARG A 232 -22.30 0.80 -4.64
CA ARG A 232 -23.58 0.06 -4.72
C ARG A 232 -23.54 -1.37 -4.17
N ARG A 233 -22.36 -1.97 -4.13
CA ARG A 233 -22.13 -3.33 -3.65
C ARG A 233 -21.25 -3.39 -2.40
N ALA A 234 -21.01 -2.24 -1.78
CA ALA A 234 -20.44 -2.17 -0.45
C ALA A 234 -21.45 -2.70 0.58
N SER A 235 -20.94 -3.14 1.73
CA SER A 235 -21.77 -3.68 2.81
C SER A 235 -21.21 -3.31 4.18
N GLY A 236 -22.04 -3.46 5.21
CA GLY A 236 -21.69 -3.16 6.59
C GLY A 236 -22.29 -1.85 7.08
N VAL A 237 -21.57 -1.15 7.96
CA VAL A 237 -22.02 0.13 8.54
C VAL A 237 -21.84 1.24 7.49
N ALA A 238 -22.90 2.01 7.24
CA ALA A 238 -22.84 3.14 6.33
C ALA A 238 -21.82 4.18 6.82
N PRO A 239 -20.82 4.56 5.99
CA PRO A 239 -19.88 5.61 6.36
C PRO A 239 -20.58 6.96 6.62
N SER A 240 -20.12 7.66 7.65
CA SER A 240 -20.64 9.00 7.97
C SER A 240 -20.22 10.01 6.91
N GLY A 241 -21.05 11.02 6.64
CA GLY A 241 -20.70 12.11 5.73
C GLY A 241 -20.77 11.79 4.23
N LEU A 242 -21.18 10.58 3.82
CA LEU A 242 -21.40 10.25 2.40
C LEU A 242 -22.53 11.06 1.77
N VAL A 243 -23.61 11.26 2.53
CA VAL A 243 -24.76 12.04 2.09
C VAL A 243 -24.62 13.45 2.66
N PRO A 244 -24.78 14.51 1.83
CA PRO A 244 -24.87 15.88 2.34
C PRO A 244 -25.92 16.01 3.45
N LEU A 245 -25.59 16.78 4.49
CA LEU A 245 -26.52 17.08 5.60
C LEU A 245 -27.81 17.77 5.11
N SER A 246 -27.76 18.44 3.95
CA SER A 246 -28.88 19.09 3.28
C SER A 246 -29.93 18.11 2.72
N GLY A 247 -29.67 16.80 2.78
CA GLY A 247 -30.54 15.78 2.18
C GLY A 247 -30.32 15.64 0.67
N PRO A 248 -31.21 14.91 -0.03
CA PRO A 248 -31.13 14.72 -1.47
C PRO A 248 -31.17 16.04 -2.26
N PRO A 249 -30.68 16.07 -3.53
CA PRO A 249 -30.18 14.92 -4.28
C PRO A 249 -28.76 14.50 -3.88
N LEU A 250 -28.44 13.21 -4.02
CA LEU A 250 -27.07 12.73 -3.89
C LEU A 250 -26.15 13.43 -4.92
N PRO A 251 -24.88 13.68 -4.59
CA PRO A 251 -23.91 14.19 -5.55
C PRO A 251 -23.89 13.34 -6.83
N THR A 252 -23.85 14.00 -7.99
CA THR A 252 -23.74 13.30 -9.28
C THR A 252 -22.50 12.41 -9.29
N GLY A 253 -22.67 11.14 -9.64
CA GLY A 253 -21.59 10.15 -9.67
C GLY A 253 -21.39 9.38 -8.37
N LEU A 254 -22.03 9.76 -7.26
CA LEU A 254 -22.04 8.97 -6.03
C LEU A 254 -23.15 7.90 -6.10
N LEU A 255 -22.76 6.63 -6.10
CA LEU A 255 -23.70 5.51 -6.19
C LEU A 255 -23.68 4.70 -4.88
N LEU A 256 -24.81 4.62 -4.19
CA LEU A 256 -24.92 3.98 -2.86
C LEU A 256 -25.79 2.72 -2.88
N PRO A 257 -25.54 1.74 -1.98
CA PRO A 257 -26.48 0.66 -1.72
C PRO A 257 -27.83 1.22 -1.26
N PRO A 258 -28.98 0.61 -1.64
CA PRO A 258 -30.33 1.06 -1.26
C PRO A 258 -30.49 1.35 0.25
N GLU A 259 -29.87 0.54 1.10
CA GLU A 259 -29.88 0.65 2.55
C GLU A 259 -29.16 1.88 3.11
N TRP A 260 -28.32 2.55 2.32
CA TRP A 260 -27.59 3.76 2.71
C TRP A 260 -28.21 5.04 2.14
N HIS A 261 -29.33 4.94 1.40
CA HIS A 261 -30.02 6.12 0.94
C HIS A 261 -30.66 6.86 2.12
N PRO A 262 -30.69 8.21 2.08
CA PRO A 262 -31.43 8.98 3.06
C PRO A 262 -32.88 8.54 3.06
N THR A 263 -33.43 8.24 4.23
CA THR A 263 -34.87 8.04 4.35
C THR A 263 -35.53 9.39 4.09
N ALA A 264 -36.43 9.46 3.10
CA ALA A 264 -37.20 10.67 2.86
C ALA A 264 -38.06 10.95 4.09
N SER A 265 -37.81 12.07 4.77
CA SER A 265 -38.64 12.60 5.86
C SER A 265 -39.89 13.29 5.32
#